data_AF-R9SIW6-F1
#
_entry.id   AF-R9SIW6-F1
#
_cell.length_a   1.000
_cell.length_b   1.000
_cell.length_c   1.000
_cell.angle_alpha   90.00
_cell.angle_beta   90.00
_cell.angle_gamma   90.00
#
_symmetry.space_group_name_H-M   'P 1'
#
loop_
_entity.id
_entity.type
_entity.pdbx_description
1 polymer ?
#
loop_
_entity_poly.entity_id
_entity_poly.type
_entity_poly.pdbx_seq_one_letter_code
_entity_poly.pdbx_strand_id
1 'polypeptide(L)'
;MVQDGEEIQMTPEEAIDYIFNKVNVGDTLELSYNRIYAPGEVISIVEPDEETGEGVRVNLELNGKMLNDCVEVDLNNIKDELIEVHHIHDGEEIVIEIL
;
A
#
# COMPACT_ATOMS: atom_id res chain seq x y z
N MET A 1 7.13 17.79 15.24
CA MET A 1 8.35 17.25 14.64
C MET A 1 7.84 16.36 13.55
N VAL A 2 7.91 16.81 12.30
CA VAL A 2 7.66 15.95 11.14
C VAL A 2 8.95 15.16 10.98
N GLN A 3 8.90 13.84 11.06
CA GLN A 3 10.03 13.04 10.60
C GLN A 3 9.95 13.15 9.08
N ASP A 4 10.94 13.77 8.45
CA ASP A 4 11.03 13.74 6.99
C ASP A 4 11.45 12.30 6.63
N GLY A 5 10.48 11.47 6.24
CA GLY A 5 10.73 10.15 5.67
C GLY A 5 11.51 10.24 4.36
N GLU A 6 12.03 9.12 3.87
CA GLU A 6 12.69 9.10 2.55
C GLU A 6 11.62 9.25 1.46
N GLU A 7 11.68 10.33 0.68
CA GLU A 7 10.79 10.57 -0.46
C GLU A 7 11.40 10.02 -1.76
N ILE A 8 10.64 9.19 -2.47
CA ILE A 8 11.04 8.56 -3.73
C ILE A 8 9.91 8.71 -4.74
N GLN A 9 10.24 8.97 -5.99
CA GLN A 9 9.26 8.99 -7.09
C GLN A 9 9.31 7.67 -7.86
N MET A 10 8.15 7.09 -8.16
CA MET A 10 8.01 5.81 -8.87
C MET A 10 6.86 5.86 -9.87
N THR A 11 6.93 5.06 -10.94
CA THR A 11 5.72 4.77 -11.72
C THR A 11 4.75 3.90 -10.91
N PRO A 12 3.46 3.83 -11.29
CA PRO A 12 2.53 2.93 -10.61
C PRO A 12 2.99 1.47 -10.58
N GLU A 13 3.60 0.97 -11.67
CA GLU A 13 4.17 -0.38 -11.73
C GLU A 13 5.33 -0.56 -10.74
N GLU A 14 6.26 0.40 -10.69
CA GLU A 14 7.39 0.37 -9.76
C GLU A 14 6.93 0.39 -8.30
N ALA A 15 5.87 1.14 -7.98
CA ALA A 15 5.29 1.19 -6.65
C ALA A 15 4.62 -0.15 -6.26
N ILE A 16 3.91 -0.80 -7.20
CA ILE A 16 3.34 -2.14 -6.97
C ILE A 16 4.45 -3.18 -6.75
N ASP A 17 5.49 -3.15 -7.58
CA ASP A 17 6.65 -4.00 -7.42
C ASP A 17 7.36 -3.74 -6.09
N TYR A 18 7.47 -2.49 -5.66
CA TYR A 18 7.99 -2.13 -4.34
C TYR A 18 7.16 -2.77 -3.24
N ILE A 19 5.83 -2.59 -3.27
CA ILE A 19 4.92 -3.14 -2.25
C ILE A 19 5.11 -4.65 -2.16
N PHE A 20 5.10 -5.35 -3.29
CA PHE A 20 5.23 -6.80 -3.32
C PHE A 20 6.57 -7.32 -2.77
N ASN A 21 7.66 -6.59 -3.03
CA ASN A 21 9.01 -7.07 -2.69
C ASN A 21 9.58 -6.53 -1.38
N LYS A 22 9.01 -5.45 -0.83
CA LYS A 22 9.59 -4.70 0.32
C LYS A 22 8.66 -4.61 1.51
N VAL A 23 7.35 -4.65 1.31
CA VAL A 23 6.37 -4.59 2.39
C VAL A 23 6.14 -5.99 2.93
N ASN A 24 6.05 -6.11 4.25
CA ASN A 24 5.85 -7.36 4.96
C ASN A 24 4.59 -7.30 5.82
N VAL A 25 4.12 -8.48 6.23
CA VAL A 25 3.05 -8.60 7.22
C VAL A 25 3.48 -7.95 8.53
N GLY A 26 2.62 -7.09 9.09
CA GLY A 26 2.88 -6.27 10.27
C GLY A 26 3.41 -4.86 9.97
N ASP A 27 3.83 -4.58 8.73
CA ASP A 27 4.17 -3.22 8.33
C ASP A 27 2.89 -2.38 8.22
N THR A 28 3.02 -1.05 8.33
CA THR A 28 1.89 -0.14 8.05
C THR A 28 2.02 0.40 6.63
N LEU A 29 0.93 0.26 5.87
CA LEU A 29 0.77 0.90 4.58
C LEU A 29 -0.30 1.96 4.65
N GLU A 30 -0.03 3.12 4.05
CA GLU A 30 -1.06 4.11 3.72
C GLU A 30 -1.15 4.25 2.21
N LEU A 31 -2.28 3.83 1.64
CA LEU A 31 -2.55 3.95 0.20
C LEU A 31 -3.44 5.16 -0.06
N SER A 32 -2.96 6.07 -0.91
CA SER A 32 -3.71 7.24 -1.36
C SER A 32 -4.11 7.05 -2.82
N TYR A 33 -5.41 6.92 -3.09
CA TYR A 33 -5.94 6.74 -4.45
C TYR A 33 -7.38 7.26 -4.55
N ASN A 34 -7.77 7.85 -5.69
CA ASN A 34 -9.15 8.33 -5.93
C ASN A 34 -9.81 9.08 -4.74
N ARG A 35 -9.04 9.93 -4.04
CA ARG A 35 -9.46 10.68 -2.83
C ARG A 35 -9.76 9.82 -1.59
N ILE A 36 -9.43 8.55 -1.62
CA ILE A 36 -9.41 7.62 -0.49
C ILE A 36 -8.00 7.66 0.11
N TYR A 37 -7.95 7.69 1.44
CA TYR A 37 -6.74 7.51 2.22
C TYR A 37 -6.96 6.29 3.10
N ALA A 38 -6.21 5.22 2.85
CA ALA A 38 -6.39 3.93 3.50
C ALA A 38 -5.13 3.54 4.30
N PRO A 39 -4.99 4.03 5.55
CA PRO A 39 -3.93 3.60 6.45
C PRO A 39 -4.33 2.30 7.18
N GLY A 40 -3.44 1.31 7.17
CA GLY A 40 -3.67 0.05 7.88
C GLY A 40 -2.44 -0.83 8.03
N GLU A 41 -2.53 -1.78 8.96
CA GLU A 41 -1.53 -2.82 9.16
C GLU A 41 -1.70 -3.90 8.08
N VAL A 42 -0.59 -4.33 7.47
CA VAL A 42 -0.58 -5.37 6.45
C VAL A 42 -0.79 -6.73 7.10
N ILE A 43 -1.90 -7.37 6.77
CA ILE A 43 -2.25 -8.70 7.28
C ILE A 43 -1.77 -9.80 6.35
N SER A 44 -1.82 -9.58 5.04
CA SER A 44 -1.30 -10.50 4.03
C SER A 44 -1.09 -9.81 2.69
N ILE A 45 -0.15 -10.31 1.91
CA ILE A 45 0.05 -9.96 0.50
C ILE A 45 -0.18 -11.22 -0.33
N VAL A 46 -1.02 -11.13 -1.35
CA VAL A 46 -1.39 -12.24 -2.25
C VAL A 46 -0.74 -11.98 -3.61
N GLU A 47 -0.11 -13.02 -4.14
CA GLU A 47 0.51 -13.02 -5.47
C GLU A 47 -0.53 -12.76 -6.58
N PRO A 48 -0.11 -12.19 -7.72
CA PRO A 48 -0.98 -12.04 -8.87
C PRO A 48 -1.44 -13.40 -9.41
N ASP A 49 -2.65 -13.44 -9.96
CA ASP A 49 -3.25 -14.65 -10.53
C ASP A 49 -3.50 -14.44 -12.03
N GLU A 50 -2.73 -15.15 -12.87
CA GLU A 50 -2.82 -15.06 -14.33
C GLU A 50 -4.12 -15.67 -14.89
N GLU A 51 -4.78 -16.59 -14.17
CA GLU A 51 -6.02 -17.23 -14.60
C GLU A 51 -7.23 -16.31 -14.41
N THR A 52 -7.26 -15.57 -13.29
CA THR A 52 -8.34 -14.62 -12.97
C THR A 52 -8.06 -13.20 -13.49
N GLY A 53 -6.80 -12.87 -13.74
CA GLY A 53 -6.35 -11.53 -14.14
C GLY A 53 -6.15 -10.56 -12.97
N GLU A 54 -6.21 -11.05 -11.74
CA GLU A 54 -6.04 -10.26 -10.51
C GLU A 54 -4.57 -9.90 -10.28
N GLY A 55 -4.33 -8.68 -9.81
CA GLY A 55 -2.99 -8.19 -9.48
C GLY A 55 -2.49 -8.66 -8.13
N VAL A 56 -1.38 -8.05 -7.71
CA VAL A 56 -0.94 -8.09 -6.30
C VAL A 56 -2.07 -7.54 -5.44
N ARG A 57 -2.52 -8.32 -4.47
CA ARG A 57 -3.55 -7.90 -3.50
C ARG A 57 -2.96 -7.75 -2.12
N VAL A 58 -3.33 -6.68 -1.43
CA VAL A 58 -2.92 -6.43 -0.05
C VAL A 58 -4.15 -6.40 0.84
N ASN A 59 -4.12 -7.21 1.90
CA ASN A 59 -5.13 -7.15 2.95
C ASN A 59 -4.64 -6.23 4.07
N LEU A 60 -5.39 -5.15 4.33
CA LEU A 60 -5.08 -4.15 5.34
C LEU A 60 -6.12 -4.20 6.46
N GLU A 61 -5.67 -4.25 7.71
CA GLU A 61 -6.51 -3.92 8.86
C GLU A 61 -6.46 -2.41 9.09
N LEU A 62 -7.56 -1.71 8.80
CA LEU A 62 -7.58 -0.25 8.78
C LEU A 62 -7.43 0.34 10.19
N ASN A 63 -6.65 1.41 10.30
CA ASN A 63 -6.42 2.18 11.52
C ASN A 63 -7.67 3.04 11.85
N GLY A 64 -8.75 2.39 12.29
CA GLY A 64 -10.07 2.99 12.50
C GLY A 64 -10.64 2.83 13.91
N LYS A 65 -11.69 3.62 14.22
CA LYS A 65 -12.45 3.52 15.48
C LYS A 65 -13.46 2.36 15.52
N MET A 66 -13.77 1.77 14.36
CA MET A 66 -14.63 0.59 14.26
C MET A 66 -13.74 -0.65 14.28
N LEU A 67 -14.06 -1.58 15.18
CA LEU A 67 -13.30 -2.81 15.39
C LEU A 67 -13.45 -3.73 14.14
N ASN A 68 -12.34 -4.15 13.53
CA ASN A 68 -12.23 -5.21 12.49
C ASN A 68 -12.55 -4.84 11.02
N ASP A 69 -12.31 -3.62 10.56
CA ASP A 69 -12.41 -3.32 9.12
C ASP A 69 -11.14 -3.80 8.39
N CYS A 70 -11.12 -5.07 7.99
CA CYS A 70 -10.14 -5.60 7.05
C CYS A 70 -10.61 -5.35 5.62
N VAL A 71 -9.78 -4.71 4.80
CA VAL A 71 -10.05 -4.48 3.38
C VAL A 71 -9.03 -5.20 2.53
N GLU A 72 -9.48 -5.81 1.44
CA GLU A 72 -8.61 -6.32 0.38
C GLU A 72 -8.51 -5.25 -0.71
N VAL A 73 -7.29 -4.89 -1.07
CA VAL A 73 -6.99 -3.93 -2.13
C VAL A 73 -6.25 -4.65 -3.24
N ASP A 74 -6.87 -4.75 -4.41
CA ASP A 74 -6.19 -5.17 -5.64
C ASP A 74 -5.45 -3.97 -6.23
N LEU A 75 -4.12 -4.02 -6.20
CA LEU A 75 -3.28 -2.92 -6.63
C LEU A 75 -3.38 -2.67 -8.14
N ASN A 76 -3.69 -3.69 -8.95
CA ASN A 76 -3.93 -3.48 -10.38
C ASN A 76 -5.20 -2.65 -10.62
N ASN A 77 -6.23 -2.81 -9.79
CA ASN A 77 -7.49 -2.09 -9.95
C ASN A 77 -7.38 -0.61 -9.58
N ILE A 78 -6.50 -0.26 -8.64
CA ILE A 78 -6.28 1.13 -8.20
C ILE A 78 -5.08 1.79 -8.88
N LYS A 79 -4.30 1.05 -9.68
CA LYS A 79 -3.01 1.48 -10.25
C LYS A 79 -3.09 2.86 -10.92
N ASP A 80 -4.06 3.07 -11.80
CA ASP A 80 -4.20 4.30 -12.59
C ASP A 80 -4.70 5.50 -11.76
N GLU A 81 -5.18 5.23 -10.54
CA GLU A 81 -5.68 6.23 -9.60
C GLU A 81 -4.79 6.38 -8.37
N LEU A 82 -3.70 5.61 -8.29
CA LEU A 82 -2.73 5.64 -7.19
C LEU A 82 -1.95 6.96 -7.25
N ILE A 83 -1.89 7.64 -6.11
CA ILE A 83 -1.28 8.97 -5.99
C ILE A 83 -0.01 8.87 -5.13
N GLU A 84 -0.08 8.15 -4.02
CA GLU A 84 1.00 8.09 -3.04
C GLU A 84 0.89 6.81 -2.20
N VAL A 85 2.04 6.29 -1.79
CA VAL A 85 2.15 5.14 -0.88
C VAL A 85 3.10 5.51 0.25
N HIS A 86 2.64 5.39 1.48
CA HIS A 86 3.51 5.46 2.66
C HIS A 86 3.76 4.04 3.16
N HIS A 87 5.03 3.67 3.27
CA HIS A 87 5.44 2.42 3.89
C HIS A 87 6.17 2.74 5.20
N ILE A 88 5.59 2.30 6.31
CA ILE A 88 6.12 2.52 7.65
C ILE A 88 6.50 1.17 8.25
N HIS A 89 7.79 1.01 8.54
CA HIS A 89 8.38 -0.20 9.10
C HIS A 89 9.44 0.18 10.14
N ASP A 90 9.41 -0.45 11.33
CA ASP A 90 10.36 -0.21 12.42
C ASP A 90 10.55 1.27 12.83
N GLY A 91 9.52 2.10 12.60
CA GLY A 91 9.52 3.53 12.91
C GLY A 91 10.26 4.39 11.87
N GLU A 92 10.66 3.82 10.75
CA GLU A 92 11.09 4.51 9.54
C GLU A 92 9.94 4.60 8.55
N GLU A 93 9.88 5.71 7.80
CA GLU A 93 8.84 5.98 6.81
C GLU A 93 9.50 6.24 5.45
N ILE A 94 9.00 5.54 4.43
CA ILE A 94 9.30 5.80 3.02
C ILE A 94 8.02 6.27 2.34
N VAL A 95 8.11 7.44 1.70
CA VAL A 95 7.01 8.05 0.96
C VAL A 95 7.28 7.88 -0.52
N ILE A 96 6.36 7.23 -1.22
CA ILE A 96 6.45 6.97 -2.66
C ILE A 96 5.41 7.84 -3.36
N GLU A 97 5.86 8.84 -4.11
CA GLU A 97 5.02 9.69 -4.96
C GLU A 97 4.90 9.06 -6.35
N ILE A 98 3.67 8.97 -6.88
CA ILE A 98 3.38 8.33 -8.17
C ILE A 98 3.45 9.35 -9.33
N LEU A 99 4.16 8.98 -10.40
CA LEU A 99 4.40 9.78 -11.61
C LEU A 99 3.41 9.55 -12.77
#